data_AF-A0A7J6JNU5-F1
#
_entry.id   AF-A0A7J6JNU5-F1
#
_cell.length_a   1.000
_cell.length_b   1.000
_cell.length_c   1.000
_cell.angle_alpha   90.00
_cell.angle_beta   90.00
_cell.angle_gamma   90.00
#
_symmetry.space_group_name_H-M   'P 1'
#
loop_
_entity.id
_entity.type
_entity.pdbx_description
1 polymer ?
#
loop_
_entity_poly.entity_id
_entity_poly.type
_entity_poly.pdbx_seq_one_letter_code
_entity_poly.pdbx_strand_id
1 'polypeptide(L)'
;MKSTLIAVALAQAAIVLGAVIQGYSCVINGNVNTSDNICVAAAGTPLPESPGTCCFDESARAASFEQGCADNGGKANSLGPCARS
;
A
#
# COMPACT_ATOMS: atom_id res chain seq x y z
N MET A 1 22.90 -26.09 43.68
CA MET A 1 21.77 -26.60 42.87
C MET A 1 21.00 -25.36 42.40
N LYS A 2 21.26 -24.94 41.15
CA LYS A 2 20.30 -24.98 40.03
C LYS A 2 18.98 -24.27 40.36
N SER A 3 18.92 -22.99 40.00
CA SER A 3 17.73 -22.25 39.55
C SER A 3 18.20 -20.83 39.20
N THR A 4 17.99 -20.20 38.06
CA THR A 4 17.44 -20.57 36.76
C THR A 4 17.92 -19.44 35.84
N LEU A 5 18.88 -19.72 34.96
CA LEU A 5 19.06 -18.88 33.77
C LEU A 5 17.91 -19.22 32.82
N ILE A 6 17.35 -18.20 32.15
CA ILE A 6 16.87 -18.19 30.75
C ILE A 6 15.60 -17.34 30.59
N ALA A 7 15.77 -16.28 29.79
CA ALA A 7 14.81 -15.67 28.87
C ALA A 7 13.57 -14.99 29.48
N VAL A 8 13.14 -13.81 29.04
CA VAL A 8 12.92 -13.45 27.63
C VAL A 8 13.05 -11.93 27.51
N ALA A 9 14.09 -11.50 26.81
CA ALA A 9 14.20 -10.17 26.24
C ALA A 9 13.27 -10.05 25.01
N LEU A 10 11.94 -10.04 25.17
CA LEU A 10 10.99 -9.78 24.07
C LEU A 10 9.74 -9.01 24.52
N ALA A 11 9.93 -7.84 25.15
CA ALA A 11 8.85 -6.85 25.24
C ALA A 11 9.13 -5.60 24.38
N GLN A 12 10.08 -5.69 23.43
CA GLN A 12 10.42 -4.62 22.49
C GLN A 12 9.77 -4.79 21.10
N ALA A 13 8.74 -5.62 20.97
CA ALA A 13 8.14 -5.94 19.67
C ALA A 13 6.66 -5.54 19.62
N ALA A 14 6.37 -4.25 19.76
CA ALA A 14 5.10 -3.68 19.30
C ALA A 14 5.30 -2.23 18.86
N ILE A 15 6.45 -1.91 18.28
CA ILE A 15 6.51 -0.77 17.37
C ILE A 15 5.93 -1.29 16.06
N VAL A 16 4.61 -1.34 15.98
CA VAL A 16 3.88 -1.42 14.71
C VAL A 16 4.05 -0.06 14.02
N LEU A 17 5.30 0.26 13.66
CA LEU A 17 5.61 1.07 12.49
C LEU A 17 5.33 0.16 11.29
N GLY A 18 4.07 -0.22 11.11
CA GLY A 18 3.61 -0.59 9.78
C GLY A 18 3.93 0.64 8.95
N ALA A 19 4.90 0.53 8.04
CA ALA A 19 5.16 1.55 7.04
C ALA A 19 3.79 2.02 6.55
N VAL A 20 3.49 3.31 6.66
CA VAL A 20 2.14 3.81 6.36
C VAL A 20 1.93 3.62 4.87
N ILE A 21 1.35 2.48 4.52
CA ILE A 21 1.08 2.09 3.14
C ILE A 21 -0.02 3.02 2.67
N GLN A 22 0.22 3.84 1.65
CA GLN A 22 -0.81 4.75 1.13
C GLN A 22 -1.54 4.10 -0.04
N GLY A 23 -2.87 4.17 -0.01
CA GLY A 23 -3.77 3.70 -1.04
C GLY A 23 -4.09 4.79 -2.06
N TYR A 24 -4.13 4.40 -3.32
CA TYR A 24 -4.50 5.25 -4.45
C TYR A 24 -5.46 4.50 -5.36
N SER A 25 -6.40 5.20 -5.97
CA SER A 25 -7.18 4.70 -7.09
C SER A 25 -7.00 5.59 -8.31
N CYS A 26 -7.14 5.01 -9.50
CA CYS A 26 -7.11 5.78 -10.74
C CYS A 26 -8.54 6.01 -11.22
N VAL A 27 -8.94 7.26 -11.43
CA VAL A 27 -10.28 7.63 -11.90
C VAL A 27 -10.19 8.09 -13.35
N ILE A 28 -10.87 7.40 -14.27
CA ILE A 28 -10.94 7.73 -15.70
C ILE A 28 -12.39 8.08 -16.04
N ASN A 29 -12.64 9.27 -16.59
CA ASN A 29 -13.99 9.75 -16.91
C ASN A 29 -15.00 9.61 -15.75
N GLY A 30 -14.56 9.87 -14.51
CA GLY A 30 -15.39 9.77 -13.31
C GLY A 30 -15.60 8.37 -12.76
N ASN A 31 -15.06 7.33 -13.39
CA ASN A 31 -15.15 5.94 -12.93
C ASN A 31 -13.81 5.45 -12.41
N VAL A 32 -13.81 4.67 -11.33
CA VAL A 32 -12.60 3.99 -10.84
C VAL A 32 -12.17 2.96 -11.88
N ASN A 33 -10.93 3.06 -12.34
CA ASN A 33 -10.30 2.05 -13.15
C ASN A 33 -9.95 0.85 -12.26
N THR A 34 -10.65 -0.27 -12.49
CA THR A 34 -10.45 -1.51 -11.75
C THR A 34 -9.28 -2.36 -12.25
N SER A 35 -8.55 -1.88 -13.26
CA SER A 35 -7.38 -2.55 -13.80
C SER A 35 -6.17 -2.42 -12.88
N ASP A 36 -5.63 -3.56 -12.45
CA ASP A 36 -4.44 -3.60 -11.61
C ASP A 36 -3.14 -3.29 -12.37
N ASN A 37 -3.20 -3.15 -13.70
CA ASN A 37 -2.02 -2.98 -14.55
C ASN A 37 -1.18 -1.76 -14.17
N ILE A 38 -1.84 -0.63 -13.89
CA ILE A 38 -1.18 0.62 -13.49
C ILE A 38 -0.54 0.46 -12.10
N CYS A 39 -1.22 -0.27 -11.21
CA CYS A 39 -0.72 -0.56 -9.87
C CYS A 39 0.55 -1.40 -9.90
N VAL A 40 0.52 -2.51 -10.66
CA VAL A 40 1.66 -3.42 -10.82
C VAL A 40 2.82 -2.73 -11.52
N ALA A 41 2.55 -1.93 -12.56
CA ALA A 41 3.58 -1.15 -13.26
C ALA A 41 4.28 -0.14 -12.35
N ALA A 42 3.56 0.43 -11.37
CA ALA A 42 4.10 1.32 -10.34
C ALA A 42 4.76 0.57 -9.16
N ALA A 43 4.92 -0.76 -9.24
CA ALA A 43 5.43 -1.62 -8.17
C ALA A 43 4.63 -1.48 -6.85
N GLY A 44 3.32 -1.23 -6.98
CA GLY A 44 2.34 -1.26 -5.90
C GLY A 44 1.69 -2.63 -5.76
N THR A 45 0.89 -2.78 -4.70
CA THR A 45 0.12 -3.99 -4.43
C THR A 45 -1.37 -3.70 -4.64
N PRO A 46 -2.05 -4.34 -5.61
CA PRO A 46 -3.49 -4.19 -5.75
C PRO A 46 -4.21 -4.87 -4.58
N LEU A 47 -5.30 -4.25 -4.10
CA LEU A 47 -6.13 -4.84 -3.04
C LEU A 47 -7.23 -5.73 -3.64
N PRO A 48 -7.23 -7.04 -3.37
CA PRO A 48 -8.22 -7.94 -3.95
C PRO A 48 -9.66 -7.64 -3.50
N GLU A 49 -9.84 -7.11 -2.29
CA GLU A 49 -11.17 -6.77 -1.75
C GLU A 49 -11.68 -5.39 -2.20
N SER A 50 -10.81 -4.56 -2.78
CA SER A 50 -11.12 -3.20 -3.24
C SER A 50 -10.59 -2.97 -4.66
N PRO A 51 -11.28 -3.48 -5.70
CA PRO A 51 -10.84 -3.37 -7.09
C PRO A 51 -10.54 -1.93 -7.50
N GLY A 52 -9.40 -1.71 -8.15
CA GLY A 52 -8.94 -0.38 -8.53
C GLY A 52 -8.27 0.42 -7.41
N THR A 53 -8.06 -0.19 -6.24
CA THR A 53 -7.20 0.35 -5.18
C THR A 53 -5.81 -0.27 -5.26
N CYS A 54 -4.81 0.59 -5.31
CA CYS A 54 -3.40 0.25 -5.29
C CYS A 54 -2.73 0.78 -4.05
N CYS A 55 -2.02 -0.07 -3.33
CA CYS A 55 -1.32 0.29 -2.11
C CYS A 55 0.20 0.34 -2.34
N PHE A 56 0.85 1.39 -1.83
CA PHE A 56 2.30 1.55 -1.92
C PHE A 56 2.93 1.57 -0.54
N ASP A 57 3.91 0.69 -0.31
CA ASP A 57 4.72 0.68 0.90
C ASP A 57 5.65 1.92 0.99
N GLU A 58 5.91 2.58 -0.15
CA GLU A 58 6.74 3.78 -0.28
C GLU A 58 6.01 4.87 -1.09
N SER A 59 5.95 6.08 -0.55
CA SER A 59 5.31 7.24 -1.19
C SER A 59 5.98 7.66 -2.51
N ALA A 60 7.26 7.33 -2.73
CA ALA A 60 7.94 7.59 -4.00
C ALA A 60 7.32 6.83 -5.19
N ARG A 61 6.66 5.69 -4.93
CA ARG A 61 6.01 4.86 -5.96
C ARG A 61 4.63 5.39 -6.36
N ALA A 62 4.03 6.23 -5.51
CA ALA A 62 2.77 6.90 -5.82
C ALA A 62 2.91 7.79 -7.06
N ALA A 63 4.03 8.49 -7.24
CA ALA A 63 4.24 9.36 -8.40
C ALA A 63 4.19 8.57 -9.73
N SER A 64 4.73 7.35 -9.77
CA SER A 64 4.66 6.47 -10.95
C SER A 64 3.22 6.04 -11.25
N PHE A 65 2.41 5.81 -10.21
CA PHE A 65 0.99 5.51 -10.37
C PHE A 65 0.18 6.71 -10.84
N GLU A 66 0.46 7.90 -10.27
CA GLU A 66 -0.15 9.16 -10.69
C GLU A 66 0.13 9.44 -12.17
N GLN A 67 1.38 9.27 -12.60
CA GLN A 67 1.80 9.41 -13.99
C GLN A 67 1.10 8.37 -14.88
N GLY A 68 1.16 7.09 -14.53
CA GLY A 68 0.51 6.04 -15.32
C GLY A 68 -1.01 6.21 -15.42
N CYS A 69 -1.65 6.74 -14.37
CA CYS A 69 -3.06 7.10 -14.40
C CYS A 69 -3.32 8.29 -15.34
N ALA A 70 -2.49 9.33 -15.30
CA ALA A 70 -2.58 10.49 -16.19
C ALA A 70 -2.35 10.12 -17.67
N ASP A 71 -1.37 9.25 -17.94
CA ASP A 71 -1.07 8.77 -19.29
C ASP A 71 -2.23 7.97 -19.91
N ASN A 72 -3.12 7.42 -19.07
CA ASN A 72 -4.35 6.73 -19.48
C ASN A 72 -5.59 7.65 -19.47
N GLY A 73 -5.40 8.97 -19.39
CA GLY A 73 -6.49 9.96 -19.38
C GLY A 73 -7.27 10.03 -18.06
N GLY A 74 -6.69 9.51 -16.98
CA GLY A 74 -7.28 9.51 -15.64
C GLY A 74 -6.63 10.51 -14.69
N LYS A 75 -7.12 10.49 -13.45
CA LYS A 75 -6.54 11.19 -12.31
C LYS A 75 -6.43 10.25 -11.13
N ALA A 76 -5.26 10.20 -10.51
CA ALA A 76 -5.09 9.47 -9.27
C ALA A 76 -5.82 10.16 -8.12
N ASN A 77 -6.43 9.36 -7.25
CA ASN A 77 -7.11 9.80 -6.05
C ASN A 77 -6.48 9.09 -4.86
N SER A 78 -6.01 9.84 -3.86
CA SER A 78 -5.49 9.26 -2.63
C SER A 78 -6.66 8.80 -1.75
N LEU A 79 -6.58 7.56 -1.29
CA LEU A 79 -7.58 6.90 -0.46
C LEU A 79 -7.19 6.86 1.03
N GLY A 80 -5.99 7.33 1.35
CA GLY A 80 -5.43 7.27 2.70
C GLY A 80 -4.73 5.94 3.00
N PRO A 81 -4.50 5.61 4.28
CA PRO A 81 -3.73 4.42 4.64
C PRO A 81 -4.42 3.12 4.21
N CYS A 82 -3.69 2.26 3.51
CA CYS A 82 -4.05 0.89 3.20
C CYS A 82 -3.69 -0.02 4.37
N ALA A 83 -4.65 -0.83 4.82
CA ALA A 83 -4.34 -2.01 5.61
C ALA A 83 -3.98 -3.16 4.64
N ARG A 84 -2.77 -3.72 4.76
CA ARG A 84 -2.54 -5.08 4.26
C ARG A 84 -3.28 -6.02 5.21
N SER A 85 -4.33 -6.67 4.73
CA SER A 85 -4.91 -7.84 5.38
C SER A 85 -3.97 -9.04 5.33
#